data_AF-A0A5C7VVR6-F1
#
_entry.id   AF-A0A5C7VVR6-F1
#
_cell.length_a   1.000
_cell.length_b   1.000
_cell.length_c   1.000
_cell.angle_alpha   90.00
_cell.angle_beta   90.00
_cell.angle_gamma   90.00
#
_symmetry.space_group_name_H-M   'P 1'
#
loop_
_entity.id
_entity.type
_entity.pdbx_description
1 polymer ?
#
loop_
_entity_poly.entity_id
_entity_poly.type
_entity_poly.pdbx_seq_one_letter_code
_entity_poly.pdbx_strand_id
1 'polypeptide(L)'
;MARALEVESTLTDRYQTTVPETVRRALQLNKRDKIHYSIRPSGEVVLSRAEHSEDDPAIGQFLSFLAHDIAANPQHLQAIDSNLVARIHSLVDSNEIDLDAPLSADDE
;
A
#
# COMPACT_ATOMS: atom_id res chain seq x y z
N MET A 1 -14.60 23.73 -0.20
CA MET A 1 -13.55 24.14 0.75
C MET A 1 -13.72 23.33 2.03
N ALA A 2 -12.66 22.67 2.49
CA ALA A 2 -12.73 21.89 3.73
C ALA A 2 -12.88 22.84 4.93
N ARG A 3 -13.89 22.59 5.76
CA ARG A 3 -14.13 23.33 6.99
C ARG A 3 -13.10 22.89 8.03
N ALA A 4 -12.45 23.84 8.71
CA ALA A 4 -11.62 23.52 9.86
C ALA A 4 -12.49 22.85 10.94
N LEU A 5 -12.06 21.68 11.41
CA LEU A 5 -12.74 20.92 12.46
C LEU A 5 -11.91 21.07 13.74
N GLU A 6 -12.52 21.66 14.76
CA GLU A 6 -11.90 21.86 16.07
C GLU A 6 -12.57 20.90 17.06
N VAL A 7 -11.77 20.08 17.72
CA VAL A 7 -12.21 19.14 18.76
C VAL A 7 -11.12 19.04 19.82
N GLU A 8 -11.52 18.87 21.07
CA GLU A 8 -10.61 18.75 22.21
C GLU A 8 -10.62 17.32 22.75
N SER A 9 -9.56 16.93 23.45
CA SER A 9 -9.47 15.65 24.16
C SER A 9 -8.64 15.82 25.42
N THR A 10 -9.08 15.22 26.50
CA THR A 10 -8.39 15.27 27.79
C THR A 10 -7.36 14.15 27.88
N LEU A 11 -6.16 14.49 28.34
CA LEU A 11 -5.13 13.50 28.65
C LEU A 11 -5.54 12.70 29.89
N THR A 12 -5.34 11.39 29.82
CA THR A 12 -5.34 10.53 31.01
C THR A 12 -4.07 10.76 31.83
N ASP A 13 -4.04 10.27 33.06
CA ASP A 13 -2.86 10.31 33.94
C ASP A 13 -1.62 9.62 33.35
N ARG A 14 -1.81 8.80 32.31
CA ARG A 14 -0.72 8.12 31.58
C ARG A 14 -0.35 8.83 30.29
N TYR A 15 -0.75 10.09 30.11
CA TYR A 15 -0.51 10.87 28.89
C TYR A 15 -1.12 10.24 27.62
N GLN A 16 -2.20 9.46 27.76
CA GLN A 16 -2.93 8.89 26.63
C GLN A 16 -4.18 9.73 26.31
N THR A 17 -4.49 9.91 25.03
CA THR A 17 -5.76 10.45 24.55
C THR A 17 -6.40 9.48 23.55
N THR A 18 -7.72 9.46 23.48
CA THR A 18 -8.43 8.79 22.38
C THR A 18 -8.54 9.73 21.19
N VAL A 19 -8.37 9.21 19.97
CA VAL A 19 -8.62 10.02 18.76
C VAL A 19 -10.13 10.21 18.57
N PRO A 20 -10.65 11.46 18.59
CA PRO A 20 -12.08 11.73 18.40
C PRO A 20 -12.60 11.18 17.08
N GLU A 21 -13.88 10.82 17.05
CA GLU A 21 -14.52 10.25 15.86
C GLU A 21 -14.35 11.13 14.61
N THR A 22 -14.50 12.44 14.77
CA THR A 22 -14.31 13.44 13.71
C THR A 22 -12.92 13.35 13.09
N VAL A 23 -11.87 13.21 13.91
CA VAL A 23 -10.48 13.09 13.46
C VAL A 23 -10.24 11.74 12.81
N ARG A 24 -10.78 10.64 13.37
CA ARG A 24 -10.67 9.31 12.76
C ARG A 24 -11.29 9.26 11.37
N ARG A 25 -12.46 9.89 11.17
CA ARG A 25 -13.12 9.97 9.86
C ARG A 25 -12.33 10.84 8.89
N ALA A 26 -11.81 11.99 9.35
CA ALA A 26 -11.01 12.88 8.51
C ALA A 26 -9.72 12.22 8.03
N LEU A 27 -9.06 11.42 8.88
CA LEU A 27 -7.83 10.69 8.56
C LEU A 27 -8.06 9.27 8.01
N GLN A 28 -9.32 8.83 7.90
CA GLN A 28 -9.70 7.48 7.46
C GLN A 28 -8.97 6.36 8.23
N LEU A 29 -8.88 6.50 9.56
CA LEU A 29 -8.17 5.56 10.43
C LEU A 29 -9.02 4.32 10.77
N ASN A 30 -8.42 3.15 10.63
CA ASN A 30 -8.98 1.88 11.11
C ASN A 30 -8.34 1.43 12.44
N LYS A 31 -8.90 0.36 13.03
CA LYS A 31 -8.32 -0.23 14.25
C LYS A 31 -6.90 -0.71 13.95
N ARG A 32 -5.95 -0.35 14.82
CA ARG A 32 -4.51 -0.67 14.72
C ARG A 32 -3.73 0.08 13.64
N ASP A 33 -4.35 1.02 12.93
CA ASP A 33 -3.62 1.92 12.04
C ASP A 33 -2.62 2.78 12.84
N LYS A 34 -1.46 3.02 12.24
CA LYS A 34 -0.44 3.91 12.80
C LYS A 34 -0.78 5.37 12.47
N ILE A 35 -0.50 6.26 13.41
CA ILE A 35 -0.62 7.71 13.25
C ILE A 35 0.78 8.30 13.26
N HIS A 36 1.08 9.14 12.28
CA HIS A 36 2.33 9.88 12.21
C HIS A 36 2.14 11.26 12.84
N TYR A 37 3.08 11.64 13.71
CA TYR A 37 3.12 12.95 14.36
C TYR A 37 4.30 13.75 13.81
N SER A 38 4.01 14.90 13.22
CA SER A 38 5.04 15.85 12.78
C SER A 38 4.97 17.11 13.63
N ILE A 39 6.08 17.45 14.27
CA ILE A 39 6.22 18.68 15.07
C ILE A 39 6.86 19.73 14.17
N ARG A 40 6.10 20.79 13.88
CA ARG A 40 6.59 21.90 13.03
C ARG A 40 7.35 22.92 13.87
N PRO A 41 8.26 23.72 13.27
CA PRO A 41 8.96 24.80 13.97
C PRO A 41 8.01 25.86 14.57
N SER A 42 6.80 26.01 14.03
CA SER A 42 5.75 26.88 14.58
C SER A 42 5.20 26.41 15.94
N GLY A 43 5.55 25.21 16.38
CA GLY A 43 4.97 24.56 17.56
C GLY A 43 3.69 23.78 17.26
N GLU A 44 3.20 23.83 16.03
CA GLU A 44 2.04 23.04 15.59
C GLU A 44 2.42 21.55 15.47
N VAL A 45 1.53 20.69 15.96
CA VAL A 45 1.64 19.24 15.78
C VAL A 45 0.64 18.80 14.72
N VAL A 46 1.13 18.25 13.62
CA VAL A 46 0.30 17.70 12.55
C VAL A 46 0.19 16.20 12.72
N LEU A 47 -1.04 15.71 12.77
CA LEU A 47 -1.37 14.29 12.77
C LEU A 47 -1.76 13.88 11.35
N SER A 48 -1.13 12.84 10.84
CA SER A 48 -1.52 12.19 9.59
C SER A 48 -1.67 10.68 9.79
N ARG A 49 -2.44 10.04 8.91
CA ARG A 49 -2.39 8.58 8.79
C ARG A 49 -0.98 8.19 8.37
N ALA A 50 -0.35 7.27 9.08
CA ALA A 50 0.93 6.74 8.63
C ALA A 50 0.66 5.84 7.43
N GLU A 51 1.35 6.11 6.33
CA GLU A 51 1.34 5.20 5.19
C GLU A 51 2.12 3.95 5.59
N HIS A 52 1.55 2.79 5.25
CA HIS A 52 2.32 1.57 5.19
C HIS A 52 3.08 1.64 3.87
N SER A 53 4.28 2.22 3.86
CA SER A 53 5.21 1.91 2.78
C SER A 53 5.73 0.50 3.08
N GLU A 54 5.06 -0.49 2.51
CA GLU A 54 5.74 -1.74 2.19
C GLU A 54 6.65 -1.44 1.01
N ASP A 55 7.70 -0.66 1.26
CA ASP A 55 8.76 -0.48 0.29
C ASP A 55 9.45 -1.85 0.18
N ASP A 56 9.06 -2.62 -0.84
CA ASP A 56 9.72 -3.87 -1.17
C ASP A 56 11.21 -3.55 -1.47
N PRO A 57 12.14 -3.97 -0.61
CA PRO A 57 13.55 -3.64 -0.80
C PRO A 57 14.14 -4.30 -2.06
N ALA A 58 13.48 -5.35 -2.58
CA ALA A 58 13.91 -6.07 -3.77
C ALA A 58 13.38 -5.43 -5.06
N ILE A 59 12.20 -4.78 -5.05
CA ILE A 59 11.58 -4.30 -6.30
C ILE A 59 12.47 -3.29 -7.03
N GLY A 60 13.11 -2.37 -6.32
CA GLY A 60 14.01 -1.38 -6.92
C GLY A 60 15.24 -2.01 -7.57
N GLN A 61 15.82 -3.04 -6.92
CA GLN A 61 16.97 -3.77 -7.45
C GLN A 61 16.57 -4.63 -8.66
N PHE A 62 15.41 -5.28 -8.60
CA PHE A 62 14.87 -6.09 -9.68
C PHE A 62 14.59 -5.24 -10.93
N LEU A 63 13.92 -4.09 -10.78
CA LEU A 63 13.67 -3.18 -11.89
C LEU A 63 14.97 -2.62 -12.48
N SER A 64 15.97 -2.33 -11.65
CA SER A 64 17.30 -1.92 -12.12
C SER A 64 17.98 -3.02 -12.93
N PHE A 65 17.94 -4.26 -12.45
CA PHE A 65 18.46 -5.43 -13.17
C PHE A 65 17.78 -5.59 -14.53
N LEU A 66 16.44 -5.53 -14.57
CA LEU A 66 15.66 -5.66 -15.80
C LEU A 66 15.98 -4.55 -16.80
N ALA A 67 16.10 -3.31 -16.33
CA ALA A 67 16.44 -2.17 -17.19
C ALA A 67 17.83 -2.33 -17.83
N HIS A 68 18.82 -2.83 -17.07
CA HIS A 68 20.15 -3.10 -17.61
C HIS A 68 20.14 -4.23 -18.64
N ASP A 69 19.41 -5.32 -18.37
CA ASP A 69 19.31 -6.44 -19.30
C ASP A 69 18.62 -6.03 -20.62
N ILE A 70 17.52 -5.29 -20.54
CA ILE A 70 16.82 -4.75 -21.71
C ILE A 70 17.75 -3.86 -22.56
N ALA A 71 18.52 -2.99 -21.91
CA ALA A 71 19.44 -2.11 -22.62
C ALA A 71 20.60 -2.88 -23.28
N ALA A 72 21.10 -3.93 -22.63
CA ALA A 72 22.18 -4.77 -23.15
C ALA A 72 21.73 -5.75 -24.24
N ASN A 73 20.47 -6.23 -24.14
CA ASN A 73 19.93 -7.29 -24.97
C ASN A 73 18.57 -6.93 -25.58
N PRO A 74 18.44 -5.83 -26.35
CA PRO A 74 17.16 -5.40 -26.92
C PRO A 74 16.52 -6.45 -27.84
N GLN A 75 17.32 -7.35 -28.43
CA GLN A 75 16.85 -8.46 -29.26
C GLN A 75 16.01 -9.51 -28.50
N HIS A 76 16.09 -9.55 -27.16
CA HIS A 76 15.28 -10.46 -26.34
C HIS A 76 13.87 -9.92 -26.06
N LEU A 77 13.60 -8.63 -26.31
CA LEU A 77 12.26 -8.07 -26.22
C LEU A 77 11.42 -8.54 -27.41
N GLN A 78 10.49 -9.45 -27.14
CA GLN A 78 9.55 -9.97 -28.13
C GLN A 78 8.13 -9.65 -27.72
N ALA A 79 7.30 -9.28 -28.70
CA ALA A 79 5.87 -9.17 -28.49
C ALA A 79 5.30 -10.55 -28.15
N ILE A 80 4.28 -10.57 -27.28
CA ILE A 80 3.59 -11.82 -26.94
C ILE A 80 2.87 -12.33 -28.21
N ASP A 81 3.21 -13.55 -28.63
CA ASP A 81 2.55 -14.19 -29.78
C ASP A 81 1.10 -14.55 -29.44
N SER A 82 0.19 -14.22 -30.35
CA SER A 82 -1.21 -14.65 -30.34
C SER A 82 -1.38 -16.17 -30.13
N ASN A 83 -0.49 -17.02 -30.65
CA ASN A 83 -0.57 -18.46 -30.41
C ASN A 83 -0.25 -18.82 -28.95
N LEU A 84 0.70 -18.11 -28.34
CA LEU A 84 1.02 -18.29 -26.92
C LEU A 84 -0.17 -17.87 -26.06
N VAL A 85 -0.81 -16.74 -26.38
CA VAL A 85 -2.05 -16.29 -25.70
C VAL A 85 -3.15 -17.34 -25.82
N ALA A 86 -3.43 -17.82 -27.03
CA ALA A 86 -4.45 -18.85 -27.26
C ALA A 86 -4.15 -20.15 -26.48
N ARG A 87 -2.88 -20.55 -26.40
CA ARG A 87 -2.43 -21.71 -25.63
C ARG A 87 -2.55 -21.49 -24.12
N ILE A 88 -2.23 -20.31 -23.61
CA ILE A 88 -2.41 -19.99 -22.19
C ILE A 88 -3.90 -20.09 -21.85
N HIS A 89 -4.76 -19.44 -22.64
CA HIS A 89 -6.21 -19.51 -22.44
C HIS A 89 -6.71 -20.95 -22.44
N SER A 90 -6.34 -21.79 -23.42
CA SER A 90 -6.82 -23.18 -23.44
C SER A 90 -6.41 -24.01 -22.23
N LEU A 91 -5.33 -23.63 -21.54
CA LEU A 91 -4.85 -24.32 -20.34
C LEU A 91 -5.51 -23.81 -19.05
N VAL A 92 -5.91 -22.54 -18.98
CA VAL A 92 -6.36 -21.91 -17.73
C VAL A 92 -7.83 -21.47 -17.73
N ASP A 93 -8.52 -21.47 -18.87
CA ASP A 93 -9.91 -20.94 -19.02
C ASP A 93 -10.93 -21.58 -18.07
N SER A 94 -10.61 -22.74 -17.51
CA SER A 94 -11.50 -23.47 -16.60
C SER A 94 -11.40 -23.00 -15.14
N ASN A 95 -10.43 -22.16 -14.79
CA ASN A 95 -10.12 -21.79 -13.41
C ASN A 95 -10.33 -20.29 -13.17
N GLU A 96 -11.30 -19.96 -12.33
CA GLU A 96 -11.49 -18.61 -11.81
C GLU A 96 -10.51 -18.42 -10.65
N ILE A 97 -9.46 -17.62 -10.86
CA ILE A 97 -8.41 -17.35 -9.87
C ILE A 97 -8.62 -15.93 -9.34
N ASP A 98 -8.94 -15.82 -8.06
CA ASP A 98 -8.93 -14.56 -7.33
C ASP A 98 -7.57 -14.38 -6.65
N LEU A 99 -6.76 -13.44 -7.17
CA LEU A 99 -5.43 -13.13 -6.62
C LEU A 99 -5.50 -12.33 -5.32
N ASP A 100 -6.66 -11.76 -4.99
CA ASP A 100 -6.89 -10.99 -3.76
C ASP A 100 -7.50 -11.87 -2.65
N ALA A 101 -7.86 -13.12 -2.97
CA ALA A 101 -8.37 -14.05 -1.98
C ALA A 101 -7.27 -14.45 -0.98
N PRO A 102 -7.60 -14.58 0.33
CA PRO A 102 -6.67 -15.09 1.31
C PRO A 102 -6.30 -16.55 0.98
N LEU A 103 -5.04 -16.92 1.21
CA LEU A 103 -4.59 -18.31 1.09
C LEU A 103 -5.38 -19.21 2.05
N SER A 104 -5.69 -20.42 1.59
CA SER A 104 -6.32 -21.45 2.41
C SER A 104 -5.38 -21.89 3.53
N ALA A 105 -5.92 -22.11 4.73
CA ALA A 105 -5.15 -22.67 5.84
C ALA A 105 -4.72 -24.13 5.61
N ASP A 106 -5.34 -24.83 4.65
CA ASP A 106 -4.99 -26.20 4.28
C ASP A 106 -3.81 -26.29 3.28
N ASP A 107 -3.37 -25.15 2.72
CA ASP A 107 -2.25 -25.06 1.77
C ASP A 107 -0.93 -24.55 2.44
N GLU A 108 -0.88 -24.49 3.78
CA GLU A 108 0.34 -24.26 4.59
C GLU A 108 1.15 -25.55 4.87
#